data_AF-A0A212PGT9-F1
#
_entry.id   AF-A0A212PGT9-F1
#
_cell.length_a   1.000
_cell.length_b   1.000
_cell.length_c   1.000
_cell.angle_alpha   90.00
_cell.angle_beta   90.00
_cell.angle_gamma   90.00
#
_symmetry.space_group_name_H-M   'P 1'
#
loop_
_entity.id
_entity.type
_entity.pdbx_description
1 polymer ?
#
loop_
_entity_poly.entity_id
_entity_poly.type
_entity_poly.pdbx_seq_one_letter_code
_entity_poly.pdbx_strand_id
1 'polypeptide(L)'
;MTEEEAKHPKLTLIKGGVPTTHEFLQLPIPEKIGLLRHQPARKRLELLLSDPDAKQVAALMQPQEIYWLVKELGENDAAELLELATAAQYSFMIDMEVWEESALRTDVLLKWLGYLMEAGEDRLLAQLSSLDLELILLLLKREIAVGGGMGDLVNDEIRLADWDHSFDGIYHISFLRSDTARVVGTLLDIIYRHDQPLYLSLMTGVQNEVETELEELCYQFRTGRMADAGFPSREEAVAIYALLNPDHFVAAEDKLLVNEDGAENLPEPLATGDTLLQRALVRVRSSELLRELNYLINNALVAEQASFADGAAIEAVSRRVYGYLNISLEYFAADDEKRAGTILVGERLKRLFQLGHSIVVRLGKRAGTLSSDNYATNKAILGLREKMPRFYRGLDPDLVDGYREFESMSDVRIMDEFLRKLEV
;
A
#
# COMPACT_ATOMS: atom_id res chain seq x y z
N MET A 1 48.25 -25.92 -14.18
CA MET A 1 46.84 -26.31 -14.12
C MET A 1 46.12 -25.18 -13.42
N THR A 2 45.52 -24.32 -14.24
CA THR A 2 44.84 -23.07 -13.86
C THR A 2 43.36 -23.39 -13.66
N GLU A 3 42.84 -23.11 -12.47
CA GLU A 3 41.40 -23.06 -12.20
C GLU A 3 40.84 -21.77 -12.79
N GLU A 4 39.85 -21.91 -13.66
CA GLU A 4 39.07 -20.81 -14.24
C GLU A 4 38.25 -20.13 -13.15
N GLU A 5 38.67 -18.93 -12.76
CA GLU A 5 37.78 -17.95 -12.14
C GLU A 5 36.66 -17.63 -13.15
N ALA A 6 35.46 -18.13 -12.88
CA ALA A 6 34.24 -17.75 -13.58
C ALA A 6 33.99 -16.24 -13.40
N LYS A 7 34.48 -15.44 -14.35
CA LYS A 7 34.14 -14.03 -14.50
C LYS A 7 32.65 -13.92 -14.80
N HIS A 8 31.84 -13.71 -13.78
CA HIS A 8 30.49 -13.18 -13.96
C HIS A 8 30.60 -11.80 -14.64
N PRO A 9 30.01 -11.60 -15.83
CA PRO A 9 30.02 -10.29 -16.46
C PRO A 9 29.18 -9.35 -15.60
N LYS A 10 29.82 -8.40 -14.92
CA LYS A 10 29.17 -7.21 -14.37
C LYS A 10 28.63 -6.39 -15.54
N LEU A 11 27.43 -6.71 -16.01
CA LEU A 11 26.69 -5.91 -16.97
C LEU A 11 26.39 -4.57 -16.28
N THR A 12 27.12 -3.54 -16.71
CA THR A 12 26.87 -2.17 -16.27
C THR A 12 25.61 -1.73 -17.01
N LEU A 13 24.45 -1.96 -16.40
CA LEU A 13 23.17 -1.45 -16.92
C LEU A 13 23.30 0.07 -17.05
N ILE A 14 23.34 0.55 -18.28
CA ILE A 14 23.26 1.97 -18.59
C ILE A 14 21.91 2.43 -18.06
N LYS A 15 21.92 3.35 -17.09
CA LYS A 15 20.70 4.00 -16.55
C LYS A 15 19.80 4.43 -17.72
N GLY A 16 18.64 3.80 -17.86
CA GLY A 16 17.59 4.18 -18.81
C GLY A 16 17.48 3.35 -20.11
N GLY A 17 18.27 2.29 -20.30
CA GLY A 17 18.03 1.34 -21.40
C GLY A 17 16.90 0.36 -21.08
N VAL A 18 15.99 0.10 -22.02
CA VAL A 18 15.03 -1.02 -21.90
C VAL A 18 15.82 -2.32 -22.05
N PRO A 19 15.94 -3.15 -21.00
CA PRO A 19 16.69 -4.39 -21.07
C PRO A 19 16.01 -5.34 -22.05
N THR A 20 16.81 -6.02 -22.86
CA THR A 20 16.29 -7.10 -23.70
C THR A 20 15.89 -8.29 -22.82
N THR A 21 14.89 -9.07 -23.24
CA THR A 21 14.47 -10.29 -22.52
C THR A 21 15.65 -11.23 -22.28
N HIS A 22 16.56 -11.35 -23.25
CA HIS A 22 17.76 -12.16 -23.11
C HIS A 22 18.68 -11.69 -21.97
N GLU A 23 18.90 -10.38 -21.81
CA GLU A 23 19.71 -9.85 -20.71
C GLU A 23 19.05 -10.11 -19.36
N PHE A 24 17.74 -9.92 -19.26
CA PHE A 24 16.98 -10.18 -18.03
C PHE A 24 17.08 -11.64 -17.56
N LEU A 25 16.95 -12.59 -18.48
CA LEU A 25 16.97 -14.03 -18.16
C LEU A 25 18.32 -14.50 -17.58
N GLN A 26 19.41 -13.79 -17.86
CA GLN A 26 20.76 -14.13 -17.39
C GLN A 26 21.08 -13.56 -16.00
N LEU A 27 20.22 -12.70 -15.45
CA LEU A 27 20.45 -12.07 -14.15
C LEU A 27 20.15 -13.02 -12.98
N PRO A 28 20.86 -12.91 -11.85
CA PRO A 28 20.44 -13.51 -10.60
C PRO A 28 19.07 -12.99 -10.15
N ILE A 29 18.28 -13.80 -9.42
CA ILE A 29 16.93 -13.42 -8.97
C ILE A 29 16.87 -12.07 -8.24
N PRO A 30 17.78 -11.73 -7.30
CA PRO A 30 17.74 -10.42 -6.65
C PRO A 30 17.90 -9.25 -7.64
N GLU A 31 18.76 -9.42 -8.65
CA GLU A 31 18.97 -8.40 -9.69
C GLU A 31 17.77 -8.32 -10.65
N LYS A 32 17.10 -9.45 -10.94
CA LYS A 32 15.83 -9.48 -11.69
C LYS A 32 14.77 -8.61 -11.01
N ILE A 33 14.55 -8.79 -9.71
CA ILE A 33 13.56 -8.02 -8.94
C ILE A 33 13.89 -6.52 -8.96
N GLY A 34 15.16 -6.16 -8.71
CA GLY A 34 15.62 -4.77 -8.79
C GLY A 34 15.39 -4.14 -10.17
N LEU A 35 15.63 -4.88 -11.24
CA LEU A 35 15.41 -4.42 -12.60
C LEU A 35 13.93 -4.24 -12.93
N LEU A 36 13.07 -5.18 -12.51
CA LEU A 36 11.62 -5.14 -12.74
C LEU A 36 10.97 -3.87 -12.17
N ARG A 37 11.46 -3.36 -11.04
CA ARG A 37 10.96 -2.11 -10.40
C ARG A 37 11.08 -0.87 -11.26
N HIS A 38 12.00 -0.86 -12.22
CA HIS A 38 12.29 0.29 -13.07
C HIS A 38 11.64 0.18 -14.46
N GLN A 39 10.83 -0.86 -14.69
CA GLN A 39 10.14 -1.08 -15.96
C GLN A 39 8.67 -0.68 -15.86
N PRO A 40 8.06 -0.16 -16.94
CA PRO A 40 6.61 0.05 -16.99
C PRO A 40 5.84 -1.26 -16.76
N ALA A 41 4.65 -1.18 -16.14
CA ALA A 41 3.81 -2.33 -15.77
C ALA A 41 3.74 -3.46 -16.81
N ARG A 42 3.36 -3.13 -18.05
CA ARG A 42 3.25 -4.12 -19.13
C ARG A 42 4.57 -4.81 -19.45
N LYS A 43 5.68 -4.06 -19.45
CA LYS A 43 7.00 -4.63 -19.70
C LYS A 43 7.47 -5.47 -18.52
N ARG A 44 7.13 -5.06 -17.30
CA ARG A 44 7.39 -5.82 -16.07
C ARG A 44 6.71 -7.19 -16.14
N LEU A 45 5.43 -7.25 -16.52
CA LEU A 45 4.69 -8.49 -16.72
C LEU A 45 5.30 -9.34 -17.84
N GLU A 46 5.59 -8.75 -19.01
CA GLU A 46 6.20 -9.45 -20.16
C GLU A 46 7.53 -10.12 -19.78
N LEU A 47 8.41 -9.40 -19.06
CA LEU A 47 9.69 -9.93 -18.60
C LEU A 47 9.50 -11.05 -17.57
N LEU A 48 8.58 -10.86 -16.61
CA LEU A 48 8.27 -11.86 -15.58
C LEU A 48 7.75 -13.16 -16.20
N LEU A 49 6.78 -13.08 -17.13
CA LEU A 49 6.21 -14.24 -17.82
C LEU A 49 7.19 -14.94 -18.77
N SER A 50 8.18 -14.21 -19.27
CA SER A 50 9.26 -14.79 -20.09
C SER A 50 10.27 -15.59 -19.27
N ASP A 51 10.26 -15.46 -17.94
CA ASP A 51 11.20 -16.10 -17.04
C ASP A 51 10.81 -17.56 -16.75
N PRO A 52 11.69 -18.55 -16.95
CA PRO A 52 11.40 -19.93 -16.55
C PRO A 52 11.16 -20.04 -15.03
N ASP A 53 11.73 -19.15 -14.22
CA ASP A 53 11.58 -19.10 -12.77
C ASP A 53 10.54 -18.07 -12.32
N ALA A 54 9.59 -17.68 -13.19
CA ALA A 54 8.60 -16.63 -12.95
C ALA A 54 7.90 -16.73 -11.58
N LYS A 55 7.48 -17.94 -11.18
CA LYS A 55 6.85 -18.18 -9.87
C LYS A 55 7.77 -17.89 -8.70
N GLN A 56 9.05 -18.24 -8.80
CA GLN A 56 10.03 -17.98 -7.75
C GLN A 56 10.37 -16.50 -7.67
N VAL A 57 10.52 -15.83 -8.81
CA VAL A 57 10.75 -14.38 -8.87
C VAL A 57 9.56 -13.64 -8.27
N ALA A 58 8.33 -13.97 -8.69
CA ALA A 58 7.10 -13.37 -8.16
C ALA A 58 6.96 -13.62 -6.65
N ALA A 59 7.24 -14.83 -6.17
CA ALA A 59 7.16 -15.17 -4.75
C ALA A 59 8.13 -14.38 -3.85
N LEU A 60 9.27 -13.93 -4.40
CA LEU A 60 10.26 -13.14 -3.69
C LEU A 60 10.00 -11.63 -3.77
N MET A 61 9.10 -11.19 -4.65
CA MET A 61 8.61 -9.81 -4.68
C MET A 61 7.76 -9.52 -3.45
N GLN A 62 7.78 -8.27 -2.99
CA GLN A 62 6.93 -7.89 -1.86
C GLN A 62 5.44 -7.91 -2.24
N PRO A 63 4.53 -8.23 -1.30
CA PRO A 63 3.09 -8.15 -1.52
C PRO A 63 2.63 -6.82 -2.12
N GLN A 64 3.17 -5.71 -1.62
CA GLN A 64 2.90 -4.36 -2.11
C GLN A 64 3.30 -4.17 -3.59
N GLU A 65 4.40 -4.78 -4.04
CA GLU A 65 4.86 -4.67 -5.42
C GLU A 65 3.95 -5.41 -6.40
N ILE A 66 3.47 -6.59 -6.01
CA ILE A 66 2.50 -7.37 -6.80
C ILE A 66 1.17 -6.63 -6.85
N TYR A 67 0.69 -6.16 -5.70
CA TYR A 67 -0.55 -5.38 -5.61
C TYR A 67 -0.52 -4.17 -6.54
N TRP A 68 0.52 -3.32 -6.47
CA TRP A 68 0.62 -2.16 -7.36
C TRP A 68 0.72 -2.53 -8.83
N LEU A 69 1.44 -3.61 -9.17
CA LEU A 69 1.50 -4.07 -10.55
C LEU A 69 0.12 -4.49 -11.07
N VAL A 70 -0.70 -5.16 -10.26
CA VAL A 70 -2.11 -5.46 -10.60
C VAL A 70 -2.89 -4.18 -10.86
N LYS A 71 -2.74 -3.15 -10.01
CA LYS A 71 -3.48 -1.88 -10.17
C LYS A 71 -3.01 -1.08 -11.39
N GLU A 72 -1.71 -1.08 -11.71
CA GLU A 72 -1.17 -0.41 -12.89
C GLU A 72 -1.56 -1.10 -14.21
N LEU A 73 -1.61 -2.44 -14.22
CA LEU A 73 -2.10 -3.21 -15.37
C LEU A 73 -3.61 -3.04 -15.55
N GLY A 74 -4.34 -2.96 -14.44
CA GLY A 74 -5.78 -3.10 -14.38
C GLY A 74 -6.16 -4.54 -14.05
N GLU A 75 -7.18 -4.70 -13.21
CA GLU A 75 -7.58 -5.99 -12.62
C GLU A 75 -7.92 -7.05 -13.69
N ASN A 76 -8.54 -6.64 -14.81
CA ASN A 76 -8.91 -7.55 -15.89
C ASN A 76 -7.71 -8.05 -16.72
N ASP A 77 -6.61 -7.29 -16.72
CA ASP A 77 -5.40 -7.60 -17.49
C ASP A 77 -4.32 -8.26 -16.60
N ALA A 78 -4.65 -8.55 -15.33
CA ALA A 78 -3.71 -9.05 -14.33
C ALA A 78 -3.82 -10.55 -14.05
N ALA A 79 -4.66 -11.29 -14.78
CA ALA A 79 -4.91 -12.72 -14.54
C ALA A 79 -3.61 -13.56 -14.52
N GLU A 80 -2.72 -13.37 -15.49
CA GLU A 80 -1.43 -14.09 -15.56
C GLU A 80 -0.51 -13.75 -14.36
N LEU A 81 -0.57 -12.52 -13.85
CA LEU A 81 0.18 -12.12 -12.66
C LEU A 81 -0.40 -12.75 -11.39
N LEU A 82 -1.72 -12.75 -11.29
CA LEU A 82 -2.47 -13.38 -10.21
C LEU A 82 -2.19 -14.90 -10.15
N GLU A 83 -1.93 -15.55 -11.27
CA GLU A 83 -1.48 -16.95 -11.28
C GLU A 83 -0.08 -17.15 -10.66
N LEU A 84 0.78 -16.13 -10.68
CA LEU A 84 2.12 -16.21 -10.10
C LEU A 84 2.15 -15.83 -8.62
N ALA A 85 1.14 -15.12 -8.14
CA ALA A 85 1.09 -14.62 -6.78
C ALA A 85 1.00 -15.75 -5.74
N THR A 86 1.68 -15.55 -4.62
CA THR A 86 1.62 -16.43 -3.46
C THR A 86 0.38 -16.15 -2.61
N ALA A 87 0.05 -17.11 -1.75
CA ALA A 87 -1.08 -16.99 -0.83
C ALA A 87 -1.01 -15.72 0.04
N ALA A 88 0.18 -15.38 0.55
CA ALA A 88 0.41 -14.17 1.34
C ALA A 88 0.23 -12.88 0.51
N GLN A 89 0.67 -12.89 -0.76
CA GLN A 89 0.48 -11.73 -1.65
C GLN A 89 -1.00 -11.51 -1.95
N TYR A 90 -1.77 -12.58 -2.14
CA TYR A 90 -3.22 -12.48 -2.26
C TYR A 90 -3.90 -11.99 -0.99
N SER A 91 -3.57 -12.55 0.17
CA SER A 91 -4.16 -12.09 1.44
C SER A 91 -3.91 -10.59 1.65
N PHE A 92 -2.71 -10.11 1.31
CA PHE A 92 -2.42 -8.67 1.31
C PHE A 92 -3.32 -7.88 0.34
N MET A 93 -3.52 -8.34 -0.89
CA MET A 93 -4.43 -7.67 -1.84
C MET A 93 -5.87 -7.61 -1.32
N ILE A 94 -6.34 -8.69 -0.68
CA ILE A 94 -7.65 -8.72 -0.02
C ILE A 94 -7.69 -7.68 1.11
N ASP A 95 -6.72 -7.68 2.03
CA ASP A 95 -6.66 -6.73 3.15
C ASP A 95 -6.65 -5.25 2.69
N MET A 96 -6.07 -4.99 1.52
CA MET A 96 -6.04 -3.66 0.89
C MET A 96 -7.37 -3.26 0.25
N GLU A 97 -8.06 -4.19 -0.41
CA GLU A 97 -9.17 -3.87 -1.32
C GLU A 97 -10.55 -4.06 -0.69
N VAL A 98 -10.74 -5.04 0.20
CA VAL A 98 -12.11 -5.43 0.59
C VAL A 98 -12.68 -4.61 1.73
N TRP A 99 -11.94 -3.64 2.26
CA TRP A 99 -12.36 -2.84 3.42
C TRP A 99 -12.57 -1.38 3.06
N GLU A 100 -13.62 -0.79 3.62
CA GLU A 100 -13.83 0.66 3.66
C GLU A 100 -13.91 1.08 5.13
N GLU A 101 -12.88 1.82 5.57
CA GLU A 101 -12.61 2.04 6.98
C GLU A 101 -12.54 0.71 7.74
N SER A 102 -13.55 0.41 8.56
CA SER A 102 -13.70 -0.84 9.32
C SER A 102 -14.82 -1.75 8.84
N ALA A 103 -15.49 -1.42 7.74
CA ALA A 103 -16.59 -2.21 7.19
C ALA A 103 -16.12 -3.07 6.01
N LEU A 104 -16.50 -4.34 6.00
CA LEU A 104 -16.23 -5.25 4.89
C LEU A 104 -17.13 -4.90 3.69
N ARG A 105 -16.52 -4.71 2.52
CA ARG A 105 -17.19 -4.56 1.23
C ARG A 105 -17.37 -5.91 0.56
N THR A 106 -18.50 -6.56 0.85
CA THR A 106 -18.82 -7.91 0.39
C THR A 106 -18.75 -8.06 -1.13
N ASP A 107 -19.24 -7.08 -1.89
CA ASP A 107 -19.22 -7.11 -3.36
C ASP A 107 -17.79 -7.13 -3.92
N VAL A 108 -16.87 -6.41 -3.26
CA VAL A 108 -15.46 -6.36 -3.68
C VAL A 108 -14.80 -7.70 -3.37
N LEU A 109 -15.05 -8.30 -2.20
CA LEU A 109 -14.54 -9.62 -1.88
C LEU A 109 -15.04 -10.69 -2.86
N LEU A 110 -16.34 -10.69 -3.19
CA LEU A 110 -16.93 -11.60 -4.17
C LEU A 110 -16.31 -11.45 -5.55
N LYS A 111 -16.01 -10.21 -5.97
CA LYS A 111 -15.31 -9.96 -7.23
C LYS A 111 -13.91 -10.58 -7.24
N TRP A 112 -13.13 -10.42 -6.17
CA TRP A 112 -11.82 -11.04 -6.04
C TRP A 112 -11.86 -12.57 -5.99
N LEU A 113 -12.85 -13.15 -5.30
CA LEU A 113 -13.09 -14.59 -5.32
C LEU A 113 -13.50 -15.08 -6.72
N GLY A 114 -14.26 -14.27 -7.47
CA GLY A 114 -14.59 -14.53 -8.87
C GLY A 114 -13.35 -14.68 -9.74
N TYR A 115 -12.36 -13.79 -9.61
CA TYR A 115 -11.09 -13.91 -10.33
C TYR A 115 -10.32 -15.19 -9.98
N LEU A 116 -10.35 -15.62 -8.72
CA LEU A 116 -9.75 -16.90 -8.30
C LEU A 116 -10.48 -18.12 -8.88
N MET A 117 -11.82 -18.07 -8.94
CA MET A 117 -12.63 -19.13 -9.57
C MET A 117 -12.33 -19.24 -11.07
N GLU A 118 -12.19 -18.11 -11.77
CA GLU A 118 -11.82 -18.07 -13.19
C GLU A 118 -10.41 -18.62 -13.44
N ALA A 119 -9.48 -18.42 -12.49
CA ALA A 119 -8.13 -18.99 -12.53
C ALA A 119 -8.08 -20.51 -12.23
N GLY A 120 -9.16 -21.09 -11.70
CA GLY A 120 -9.36 -22.53 -11.51
C GLY A 120 -9.55 -22.95 -10.05
N GLU A 121 -10.25 -24.09 -9.85
CA GLU A 121 -10.63 -24.58 -8.51
C GLU A 121 -9.42 -24.82 -7.59
N ASP A 122 -8.34 -25.41 -8.09
CA ASP A 122 -7.13 -25.68 -7.30
C ASP A 122 -6.52 -24.39 -6.73
N ARG A 123 -6.63 -23.27 -7.46
CA ARG A 123 -6.14 -21.96 -7.02
C ARG A 123 -7.04 -21.36 -5.95
N LEU A 124 -8.35 -21.44 -6.16
CA LEU A 124 -9.30 -21.02 -5.13
C LEU A 124 -9.06 -21.81 -3.83
N LEU A 125 -8.92 -23.13 -3.89
CA LEU A 125 -8.68 -23.97 -2.71
C LEU A 125 -7.37 -23.64 -2.01
N ALA A 126 -6.29 -23.46 -2.78
CA ALA A 126 -5.01 -23.03 -2.24
C ALA A 126 -5.13 -21.68 -1.52
N GLN A 127 -5.89 -20.75 -2.09
CA GLN A 127 -6.09 -19.43 -1.49
C GLN A 127 -7.04 -19.43 -0.29
N LEU A 128 -8.13 -20.21 -0.33
CA LEU A 128 -9.06 -20.35 0.79
C LEU A 128 -8.34 -20.83 2.05
N SER A 129 -7.33 -21.68 1.90
CA SER A 129 -6.51 -22.18 3.03
C SER A 129 -5.66 -21.09 3.71
N SER A 130 -5.46 -19.93 3.08
CA SER A 130 -4.71 -18.81 3.66
C SER A 130 -5.58 -17.60 4.03
N LEU A 131 -6.89 -17.67 3.77
CA LEU A 131 -7.84 -16.68 4.25
C LEU A 131 -8.32 -17.07 5.65
N ASP A 132 -8.64 -16.06 6.47
CA ASP A 132 -9.24 -16.31 7.77
C ASP A 132 -10.60 -16.95 7.60
N LEU A 133 -10.91 -17.96 8.41
CA LEU A 133 -12.21 -18.63 8.40
C LEU A 133 -13.33 -17.61 8.66
N GLU A 134 -13.07 -16.66 9.58
CA GLU A 134 -13.96 -15.58 9.96
C GLU A 134 -14.33 -14.69 8.77
N LEU A 135 -13.40 -14.45 7.84
CA LEU A 135 -13.66 -13.63 6.66
C LEU A 135 -14.62 -14.33 5.70
N ILE A 136 -14.39 -15.63 5.43
CA ILE A 136 -15.27 -16.46 4.60
C ILE A 136 -16.63 -16.58 5.28
N LEU A 137 -16.65 -16.73 6.60
CA LEU A 137 -17.86 -16.86 7.37
C LEU A 137 -18.69 -15.57 7.37
N LEU A 138 -18.05 -14.41 7.55
CA LEU A 138 -18.70 -13.10 7.47
C LEU A 138 -19.29 -12.85 6.08
N LEU A 139 -18.54 -13.21 5.02
CA LEU A 139 -19.03 -13.20 3.65
C LEU A 139 -20.32 -14.02 3.52
N LEU A 140 -20.29 -15.30 3.93
CA LEU A 140 -21.44 -16.19 3.81
C LEU A 140 -22.61 -15.70 4.67
N LYS A 141 -22.36 -15.21 5.88
CA LYS A 141 -23.40 -14.71 6.78
C LYS A 141 -24.19 -13.53 6.18
N ARG A 142 -23.56 -12.74 5.30
CA ARG A 142 -24.20 -11.63 4.57
C ARG A 142 -24.90 -12.05 3.28
N GLU A 143 -24.57 -13.21 2.74
CA GLU A 143 -25.01 -13.64 1.41
C GLU A 143 -26.01 -14.81 1.44
N ILE A 144 -26.04 -15.58 2.52
CA ILE A 144 -26.94 -16.73 2.67
C ILE A 144 -27.64 -16.80 4.03
N ALA A 145 -28.86 -17.34 4.02
CA ALA A 145 -29.51 -17.87 5.21
C ALA A 145 -29.36 -19.40 5.23
N VAL A 146 -29.08 -19.96 6.41
CA VAL A 146 -28.88 -21.40 6.59
C VAL A 146 -29.93 -21.97 7.57
N GLY A 147 -30.71 -22.94 7.12
CA GLY A 147 -31.64 -23.73 7.92
C GLY A 147 -31.20 -25.19 8.04
N GLY A 148 -31.96 -25.97 8.83
CA GLY A 148 -31.62 -27.37 9.12
C GLY A 148 -30.46 -27.49 10.12
N GLY A 149 -29.62 -28.53 9.95
CA GLY A 149 -28.47 -28.81 10.80
C GLY A 149 -28.61 -30.05 11.69
N MET A 150 -27.52 -30.40 12.39
CA MET A 150 -27.43 -31.59 13.23
C MET A 150 -27.83 -31.26 14.69
N GLY A 151 -29.14 -31.19 14.97
CA GLY A 151 -29.67 -30.91 16.32
C GLY A 151 -31.21 -30.97 16.40
N ASP A 152 -31.74 -31.27 17.59
CA ASP A 152 -33.17 -31.51 17.82
C ASP A 152 -34.02 -30.21 17.78
N LEU A 153 -35.17 -30.34 17.10
CA LEU A 153 -36.22 -29.34 16.84
C LEU A 153 -35.79 -28.18 15.92
N VAL A 154 -35.59 -28.51 14.64
CA VAL A 154 -35.84 -27.56 13.55
C VAL A 154 -37.26 -27.01 13.74
N ASN A 155 -37.41 -25.72 14.04
CA ASN A 155 -38.72 -25.07 14.15
C ASN A 155 -39.53 -25.34 12.86
N ASP A 156 -40.85 -25.52 12.97
CA ASP A 156 -41.72 -25.80 11.83
C ASP A 156 -41.57 -24.75 10.72
N GLU A 157 -41.26 -23.49 11.07
CA GLU A 157 -40.96 -22.41 10.12
C GLU A 157 -39.73 -22.71 9.25
N ILE A 158 -38.68 -23.32 9.80
CA ILE A 158 -37.45 -23.68 9.07
C ILE A 158 -37.70 -24.94 8.23
N ARG A 159 -38.52 -25.89 8.71
CA ARG A 159 -38.91 -27.09 7.95
C ARG A 159 -39.85 -26.80 6.77
N LEU A 160 -40.70 -25.78 6.89
CA LEU A 160 -41.71 -25.41 5.91
C LEU A 160 -41.26 -24.27 4.98
N ALA A 161 -40.07 -23.72 5.19
CA ALA A 161 -39.51 -22.69 4.31
C ALA A 161 -39.14 -23.26 2.94
N ASP A 162 -39.35 -22.44 1.90
CA ASP A 162 -38.87 -22.73 0.55
C ASP A 162 -37.38 -22.37 0.46
N TRP A 163 -36.53 -23.40 0.58
CA TRP A 163 -35.08 -23.28 0.45
C TRP A 163 -34.63 -23.35 -1.01
N ASP A 164 -33.60 -22.59 -1.38
CA ASP A 164 -33.10 -22.56 -2.76
C ASP A 164 -32.25 -23.79 -3.10
N HIS A 165 -31.42 -24.25 -2.15
CA HIS A 165 -30.47 -25.33 -2.39
C HIS A 165 -30.12 -26.12 -1.13
N SER A 166 -29.57 -27.32 -1.32
CA SER A 166 -28.90 -28.10 -0.28
C SER A 166 -27.82 -28.97 -0.93
N PHE A 167 -26.58 -28.86 -0.45
CA PHE A 167 -25.45 -29.63 -0.96
C PHE A 167 -25.31 -31.01 -0.29
N ASP A 168 -25.69 -31.12 0.99
CA ASP A 168 -25.48 -32.29 1.83
C ASP A 168 -26.79 -32.97 2.30
N GLY A 169 -27.94 -32.36 2.04
CA GLY A 169 -29.25 -32.82 2.49
C GLY A 169 -29.54 -32.59 3.98
N ILE A 170 -28.64 -31.90 4.70
CA ILE A 170 -28.74 -31.62 6.14
C ILE A 170 -28.91 -30.12 6.38
N TYR A 171 -28.08 -29.31 5.72
CA TYR A 171 -28.20 -27.86 5.71
C TYR A 171 -28.95 -27.42 4.46
N HIS A 172 -29.89 -26.51 4.66
CA HIS A 172 -30.65 -25.90 3.59
C HIS A 172 -30.30 -24.42 3.48
N ILE A 173 -30.16 -23.93 2.25
CA ILE A 173 -29.58 -22.62 1.97
C ILE A 173 -30.56 -21.80 1.13
N SER A 174 -30.74 -20.54 1.51
CA SER A 174 -31.39 -19.53 0.68
C SER A 174 -30.41 -18.39 0.44
N PHE A 175 -30.29 -17.95 -0.81
CA PHE A 175 -29.44 -16.82 -1.17
C PHE A 175 -30.18 -15.52 -0.87
N LEU A 176 -29.58 -14.66 -0.05
CA LEU A 176 -30.19 -13.37 0.34
C LEU A 176 -30.23 -12.39 -0.85
N ARG A 177 -29.35 -12.61 -1.83
CA ARG A 177 -29.12 -11.74 -2.97
C ARG A 177 -29.04 -12.55 -4.26
N SER A 178 -29.91 -12.24 -5.23
CA SER A 178 -29.99 -12.97 -6.49
C SER A 178 -28.83 -12.69 -7.45
N ASP A 179 -28.23 -11.50 -7.35
CA ASP A 179 -27.11 -11.05 -8.19
C ASP A 179 -25.79 -11.77 -7.85
N THR A 180 -25.61 -12.17 -6.59
CA THR A 180 -24.41 -12.86 -6.08
C THR A 180 -24.60 -14.37 -5.93
N ALA A 181 -25.85 -14.86 -5.91
CA ALA A 181 -26.21 -16.26 -5.69
C ALA A 181 -25.39 -17.26 -6.49
N ARG A 182 -25.10 -16.96 -7.77
CA ARG A 182 -24.30 -17.84 -8.62
C ARG A 182 -22.85 -17.99 -8.10
N VAL A 183 -22.20 -16.88 -7.77
CA VAL A 183 -20.79 -16.87 -7.31
C VAL A 183 -20.69 -17.56 -5.95
N VAL A 184 -21.60 -17.25 -5.04
CA VAL A 184 -21.65 -17.84 -3.70
C VAL A 184 -21.99 -19.34 -3.77
N GLY A 185 -22.93 -19.73 -4.63
CA GLY A 185 -23.27 -21.14 -4.85
C GLY A 185 -22.11 -21.94 -5.42
N THR A 186 -21.36 -21.37 -6.38
CA THR A 186 -20.14 -22.02 -6.91
C THR A 186 -19.05 -22.15 -5.85
N LEU A 187 -18.83 -21.12 -5.02
CA LEU A 187 -17.89 -21.18 -3.90
C LEU A 187 -18.25 -22.33 -2.94
N LEU A 188 -19.52 -22.42 -2.53
CA LEU A 188 -20.00 -23.46 -1.62
C LEU A 188 -19.91 -24.86 -2.22
N ASP A 189 -20.24 -25.02 -3.51
CA ASP A 189 -20.09 -26.29 -4.23
C ASP A 189 -18.64 -26.77 -4.22
N ILE A 190 -17.69 -25.88 -4.53
CA ILE A 190 -16.26 -26.19 -4.52
C ILE A 190 -15.81 -26.59 -3.11
N ILE A 191 -16.17 -25.81 -2.08
CA ILE A 191 -15.81 -26.12 -0.69
C ILE A 191 -16.40 -27.48 -0.28
N TYR A 192 -17.68 -27.73 -0.57
CA TYR A 192 -18.34 -28.99 -0.22
C TYR A 192 -17.66 -30.21 -0.87
N ARG A 193 -17.27 -30.11 -2.14
CA ARG A 193 -16.64 -31.21 -2.88
C ARG A 193 -15.23 -31.55 -2.40
N HIS A 194 -14.49 -30.56 -1.91
CA HIS A 194 -13.06 -30.71 -1.61
C HIS A 194 -12.71 -30.66 -0.12
N ASP A 195 -13.52 -29.99 0.71
CA ASP A 195 -13.32 -29.85 2.16
C ASP A 195 -14.66 -29.84 2.92
N GLN A 196 -15.22 -31.05 3.11
CA GLN A 196 -16.46 -31.23 3.87
C GLN A 196 -16.40 -30.72 5.32
N PRO A 197 -15.30 -30.94 6.09
CA PRO A 197 -15.16 -30.35 7.42
C PRO A 197 -15.27 -28.81 7.43
N LEU A 198 -14.63 -28.13 6.47
CA LEU A 198 -14.74 -26.69 6.31
C LEU A 198 -16.18 -26.27 6.00
N TYR A 199 -16.82 -26.93 5.03
CA TYR A 199 -18.23 -26.66 4.68
C TYR A 199 -19.15 -26.75 5.91
N LEU A 200 -19.06 -27.83 6.68
CA LEU A 200 -19.89 -28.03 7.88
C LEU A 200 -19.63 -26.97 8.95
N SER A 201 -18.36 -26.57 9.12
CA SER A 201 -17.97 -25.50 10.05
C SER A 201 -18.56 -24.16 9.62
N LEU A 202 -18.52 -23.85 8.32
CA LEU A 202 -19.11 -22.63 7.77
C LEU A 202 -20.63 -22.61 7.92
N MET A 203 -21.34 -23.69 7.58
CA MET A 203 -22.81 -23.76 7.72
C MET A 203 -23.24 -23.58 9.18
N THR A 204 -22.53 -24.25 10.10
CA THR A 204 -22.76 -24.12 11.54
C THR A 204 -22.47 -22.69 12.01
N GLY A 205 -21.37 -22.10 11.55
CA GLY A 205 -21.00 -20.73 11.89
C GLY A 205 -22.04 -19.71 11.42
N VAL A 206 -22.56 -19.85 10.19
CA VAL A 206 -23.51 -18.90 9.62
C VAL A 206 -24.78 -18.85 10.47
N GLN A 207 -25.23 -20.00 11.00
CA GLN A 207 -26.38 -20.08 11.89
C GLN A 207 -26.14 -19.45 13.26
N ASN A 208 -24.96 -19.66 13.86
CA ASN A 208 -24.75 -19.43 15.29
C ASN A 208 -23.97 -18.16 15.63
N GLU A 209 -23.05 -17.72 14.77
CA GLU A 209 -22.19 -16.56 15.06
C GLU A 209 -22.93 -15.24 14.94
N VAL A 210 -22.41 -14.16 15.54
CA VAL A 210 -22.97 -12.81 15.41
C VAL A 210 -22.19 -12.03 14.35
N GLU A 211 -22.90 -11.40 13.40
CA GLU A 211 -22.26 -10.71 12.27
C GLU A 211 -21.32 -9.59 12.73
N THR A 212 -21.74 -8.78 13.69
CA THR A 212 -20.94 -7.65 14.19
C THR A 212 -19.68 -8.10 14.91
N GLU A 213 -19.72 -9.24 15.62
CA GLU A 213 -18.56 -9.80 16.31
C GLU A 213 -17.55 -10.36 15.28
N LEU A 214 -18.05 -11.04 14.23
CA LEU A 214 -17.23 -11.51 13.13
C LEU A 214 -16.55 -10.37 12.37
N GLU A 215 -17.27 -9.27 12.10
CA GLU A 215 -16.70 -8.11 11.41
C GLU A 215 -15.59 -7.44 12.22
N GLU A 216 -15.78 -7.30 13.54
CA GLU A 216 -14.75 -6.77 14.42
C GLU A 216 -13.50 -7.66 14.44
N LEU A 217 -13.67 -8.99 14.55
CA LEU A 217 -12.54 -9.94 14.51
C LEU A 217 -11.78 -9.89 13.19
N CYS A 218 -12.51 -9.90 12.06
CA CYS A 218 -11.91 -9.78 10.74
C CYS A 218 -11.11 -8.48 10.60
N TYR A 219 -11.65 -7.37 11.09
CA TYR A 219 -10.97 -6.08 11.08
C TYR A 219 -9.70 -6.08 11.95
N GLN A 220 -9.73 -6.74 13.12
CA GLN A 220 -8.56 -6.88 13.98
C GLN A 220 -7.45 -7.72 13.32
N PHE A 221 -7.78 -8.87 12.73
CA PHE A 221 -6.81 -9.70 12.01
C PHE A 221 -6.18 -8.98 10.84
N ARG A 222 -7.01 -8.32 10.02
CA ARG A 222 -6.55 -7.47 8.94
C ARG A 222 -5.61 -6.37 9.45
N THR A 223 -5.97 -5.67 10.52
CA THR A 223 -5.13 -4.62 11.12
C THR A 223 -3.78 -5.16 11.58
N GLY A 224 -3.75 -6.35 12.18
CA GLY A 224 -2.50 -7.03 12.57
C GLY A 224 -1.60 -7.34 11.37
N ARG A 225 -2.14 -7.99 10.34
CA ARG A 225 -1.38 -8.30 9.12
C ARG A 225 -0.89 -7.06 8.39
N MET A 226 -1.71 -6.02 8.33
CA MET A 226 -1.32 -4.74 7.74
C MET A 226 -0.17 -4.09 8.51
N ALA A 227 -0.21 -4.12 9.85
CA ALA A 227 0.88 -3.63 10.68
C ALA A 227 2.18 -4.41 10.45
N ASP A 228 2.11 -5.74 10.34
CA ASP A 228 3.25 -6.60 10.01
C ASP A 228 3.83 -6.29 8.62
N ALA A 229 2.97 -5.91 7.66
CA ALA A 229 3.37 -5.44 6.33
C ALA A 229 3.90 -3.99 6.31
N GLY A 230 3.99 -3.32 7.47
CA GLY A 230 4.48 -1.96 7.60
C GLY A 230 3.44 -0.88 7.32
N PHE A 231 2.15 -1.21 7.42
CA PHE A 231 1.02 -0.28 7.33
C PHE A 231 0.34 -0.14 8.70
N PRO A 232 0.59 0.94 9.43
CA PRO A 232 0.06 1.08 10.78
C PRO A 232 -1.44 1.38 10.79
N SER A 233 -2.02 1.35 11.99
CA SER A 233 -3.38 1.84 12.21
C SER A 233 -3.50 3.33 11.86
N ARG A 234 -4.72 3.76 11.56
CA ARG A 234 -4.99 5.17 11.22
C ARG A 234 -4.61 6.13 12.34
N GLU A 235 -4.86 5.75 13.59
CA GLU A 235 -4.52 6.54 14.77
C GLU A 235 -3.01 6.79 14.87
N GLU A 236 -2.21 5.75 14.65
CA GLU A 236 -0.76 5.86 14.62
C GLU A 236 -0.27 6.68 13.42
N ALA A 237 -0.85 6.42 12.25
CA ALA A 237 -0.50 7.09 11.00
C ALA A 237 -0.67 8.61 11.11
N VAL A 238 -1.82 9.08 11.62
CA VAL A 238 -2.11 10.51 11.77
C VAL A 238 -1.10 11.21 12.71
N ALA A 239 -0.49 10.48 13.64
CA ALA A 239 0.49 11.05 14.57
C ALA A 239 1.77 11.57 13.88
N ILE A 240 2.08 11.16 12.64
CA ILE A 240 3.20 11.75 11.88
C ILE A 240 2.96 13.23 11.53
N TYR A 241 1.70 13.70 11.55
CA TYR A 241 1.34 15.08 11.25
C TYR A 241 1.27 15.99 12.48
N ALA A 242 1.65 15.48 13.67
CA ALA A 242 1.75 16.29 14.87
C ALA A 242 2.71 17.47 14.67
N LEU A 243 2.30 18.66 15.12
CA LEU A 243 3.09 19.87 14.96
C LEU A 243 4.20 19.94 16.02
N LEU A 244 5.41 20.26 15.57
CA LEU A 244 6.57 20.58 16.39
C LEU A 244 6.84 22.08 16.31
N ASN A 245 7.48 22.65 17.32
CA ASN A 245 8.00 24.01 17.26
C ASN A 245 9.41 23.99 16.64
N PRO A 246 9.60 24.50 15.41
CA PRO A 246 10.90 24.42 14.73
C PRO A 246 11.99 25.26 15.39
N ASP A 247 11.61 26.28 16.16
CA ASP A 247 12.56 27.20 16.80
C ASP A 247 13.16 26.55 18.07
N HIS A 248 12.49 25.55 18.64
CA HIS A 248 12.91 24.82 19.84
C HIS A 248 13.27 23.35 19.54
N PHE A 249 13.32 22.94 18.28
CA PHE A 249 13.64 21.56 17.92
C PHE A 249 15.12 21.29 18.12
N VAL A 250 15.43 20.20 18.82
CA VAL A 250 16.78 19.64 18.96
C VAL A 250 16.76 18.19 18.49
N ALA A 251 17.72 17.84 17.64
CA ALA A 251 17.92 16.47 17.18
C ALA A 251 18.38 15.61 18.36
N ALA A 252 17.81 14.42 18.51
CA ALA A 252 18.07 13.56 19.65
C ALA A 252 19.45 12.87 19.59
N GLU A 253 19.98 12.66 18.37
CA GLU A 253 21.30 12.02 18.11
C GLU A 253 21.50 10.63 18.73
N ASP A 254 20.43 10.01 19.22
CA ASP A 254 20.44 8.75 20.00
C ASP A 254 19.72 7.60 19.29
N LYS A 255 19.36 7.80 18.01
CA LYS A 255 18.66 6.79 17.23
C LYS A 255 19.52 5.54 17.06
N LEU A 256 19.00 4.43 17.58
CA LEU A 256 19.53 3.10 17.34
C LEU A 256 18.80 2.51 16.14
N LEU A 257 19.53 2.28 15.06
CA LEU A 257 19.07 1.45 13.96
C LEU A 257 19.14 -0.01 14.43
N VAL A 258 17.98 -0.64 14.64
CA VAL A 258 17.90 -2.06 15.00
C VAL A 258 17.88 -2.86 13.71
N ASN A 259 18.86 -3.75 13.57
CA ASN A 259 18.85 -4.77 12.53
C ASN A 259 17.88 -5.86 12.99
N GLU A 260 16.74 -5.95 12.31
CA GLU A 260 15.90 -7.13 12.39
C GLU A 260 16.05 -7.86 11.07
N ASP A 261 16.57 -9.08 11.11
CA ASP A 261 16.63 -9.96 9.95
C ASP A 261 15.18 -10.22 9.51
N GLY A 262 14.76 -9.70 8.34
CA GLY A 262 13.39 -9.97 7.87
C GLY A 262 12.84 -9.17 6.70
N ALA A 263 13.42 -8.04 6.27
CA ALA A 263 12.84 -7.24 5.18
C ALA A 263 13.91 -6.56 4.31
N GLU A 264 14.62 -7.34 3.49
CA GLU A 264 15.64 -6.82 2.55
C GLU A 264 15.07 -6.18 1.28
N ASN A 265 13.76 -6.17 1.07
CA ASN A 265 13.17 -5.92 -0.26
C ASN A 265 12.12 -4.82 -0.32
N LEU A 266 12.17 -3.80 0.53
CA LEU A 266 11.26 -2.67 0.38
C LEU A 266 11.54 -1.90 -0.93
N PRO A 267 10.51 -1.29 -1.57
CA PRO A 267 10.69 -0.51 -2.78
C PRO A 267 11.81 0.52 -2.58
N GLU A 268 12.73 0.61 -3.54
CA GLU A 268 13.72 1.69 -3.48
C GLU A 268 13.00 3.03 -3.66
N PRO A 269 13.17 3.96 -2.71
CA PRO A 269 12.90 5.38 -2.91
C PRO A 269 13.19 5.86 -4.33
N LEU A 270 12.34 6.74 -4.89
CA LEU A 270 12.70 7.51 -6.07
C LEU A 270 13.98 8.32 -5.77
N ALA A 271 15.13 7.74 -6.06
CA ALA A 271 16.44 8.39 -6.04
C ALA A 271 16.68 9.20 -7.32
N THR A 272 15.61 9.67 -7.96
CA THR A 272 15.66 10.56 -9.11
C THR A 272 15.54 11.99 -8.63
N GLY A 273 16.68 12.65 -8.49
CA GLY A 273 16.79 14.07 -8.19
C GLY A 273 18.16 14.43 -7.62
N ASP A 274 18.38 15.72 -7.41
CA ASP A 274 19.62 16.29 -6.86
C ASP A 274 19.33 17.08 -5.57
N THR A 275 18.40 16.57 -4.76
CA THR A 275 18.09 17.17 -3.45
C THR A 275 19.13 16.79 -2.41
N LEU A 276 19.26 17.61 -1.35
CA LEU A 276 20.15 17.30 -0.23
C LEU A 276 19.79 15.95 0.41
N LEU A 277 18.49 15.68 0.59
CA LEU A 277 17.99 14.41 1.09
C LEU A 277 18.48 13.24 0.25
N GLN A 278 18.32 13.30 -1.07
CA GLN A 278 18.73 12.20 -1.96
C GLN A 278 20.25 11.97 -1.94
N ARG A 279 21.06 13.03 -1.98
CA ARG A 279 22.52 12.92 -1.84
C ARG A 279 22.92 12.31 -0.50
N ALA A 280 22.28 12.75 0.59
CA ALA A 280 22.53 12.22 1.92
C ALA A 280 22.10 10.75 2.05
N LEU A 281 20.93 10.37 1.52
CA LEU A 281 20.44 8.98 1.52
C LEU A 281 21.39 8.03 0.78
N VAL A 282 21.95 8.45 -0.36
CA VAL A 282 22.96 7.66 -1.09
C VAL A 282 24.21 7.45 -0.25
N ARG A 283 24.62 8.46 0.53
CA ARG A 283 25.82 8.43 1.36
C ARG A 283 25.69 7.53 2.58
N VAL A 284 24.56 7.57 3.28
CA VAL A 284 24.33 6.84 4.54
C VAL A 284 23.43 5.62 4.37
N ARG A 285 23.26 5.14 3.14
CA ARG A 285 22.34 4.06 2.77
C ARG A 285 22.54 2.83 3.66
N SER A 286 21.47 2.42 4.33
CA SER A 286 21.38 1.18 5.10
C SER A 286 19.99 0.57 4.93
N SER A 287 19.86 -0.74 5.19
CA SER A 287 18.58 -1.44 5.05
C SER A 287 17.53 -0.90 6.03
N GLU A 288 17.99 -0.54 7.22
CA GLU A 288 17.17 -0.06 8.34
C GLU A 288 16.62 1.34 8.05
N LEU A 289 17.45 2.21 7.46
CA LEU A 289 17.03 3.55 7.05
C LEU A 289 15.98 3.50 5.92
N LEU A 290 16.18 2.61 4.94
CA LEU A 290 15.19 2.39 3.88
C LEU A 290 13.88 1.82 4.44
N ARG A 291 13.96 0.96 5.45
CA ARG A 291 12.79 0.42 6.13
C ARG A 291 12.00 1.49 6.86
N GLU A 292 12.68 2.33 7.63
CA GLU A 292 12.04 3.44 8.31
C GLU A 292 11.41 4.45 7.34
N LEU A 293 12.07 4.71 6.20
CA LEU A 293 11.54 5.60 5.17
C LEU A 293 10.28 5.03 4.53
N ASN A 294 10.27 3.74 4.18
CA ASN A 294 9.09 3.08 3.65
C ASN A 294 7.95 3.03 4.67
N TYR A 295 8.27 2.76 5.94
CA TYR A 295 7.29 2.84 7.03
C TYR A 295 6.68 4.25 7.12
N LEU A 296 7.49 5.30 7.03
CA LEU A 296 7.01 6.69 7.03
C LEU A 296 6.12 7.01 5.81
N ILE A 297 6.46 6.51 4.62
CA ILE A 297 5.62 6.66 3.42
C ILE A 297 4.28 5.94 3.63
N ASN A 298 4.28 4.70 4.12
CA ASN A 298 3.06 3.95 4.42
C ASN A 298 2.21 4.66 5.49
N ASN A 299 2.81 5.23 6.54
CA ASN A 299 2.11 6.09 7.49
C ASN A 299 1.42 7.26 6.78
N ALA A 300 2.11 7.94 5.86
CA ALA A 300 1.53 9.07 5.15
C ALA A 300 0.36 8.63 4.24
N LEU A 301 0.51 7.51 3.53
CA LEU A 301 -0.55 6.94 2.68
C LEU A 301 -1.81 6.61 3.50
N VAL A 302 -1.64 5.93 4.64
CA VAL A 302 -2.74 5.59 5.56
C VAL A 302 -3.39 6.84 6.16
N ALA A 303 -2.58 7.79 6.66
CA ALA A 303 -3.07 9.01 7.30
C ALA A 303 -3.87 9.91 6.35
N GLU A 304 -3.47 9.94 5.09
CA GLU A 304 -4.14 10.70 4.05
C GLU A 304 -5.34 9.98 3.44
N GLN A 305 -5.52 8.69 3.74
CA GLN A 305 -6.47 7.81 3.06
C GLN A 305 -6.28 7.86 1.53
N ALA A 306 -5.02 7.93 1.10
CA ALA A 306 -4.70 7.92 -0.31
C ALA A 306 -5.19 6.59 -0.91
N SER A 307 -5.81 6.65 -2.09
CA SER A 307 -6.17 5.41 -2.78
C SER A 307 -4.89 4.68 -3.14
N PHE A 308 -4.67 3.51 -2.55
CA PHE A 308 -3.53 2.67 -2.88
C PHE A 308 -3.60 2.09 -4.30
N ALA A 309 -4.75 2.26 -4.96
CA ALA A 309 -4.97 1.96 -6.36
C ALA A 309 -4.47 3.06 -7.32
N ASP A 310 -4.30 4.28 -6.83
CA ASP A 310 -3.94 5.44 -7.65
C ASP A 310 -2.44 5.73 -7.52
N GLY A 311 -1.69 5.33 -8.55
CA GLY A 311 -0.25 5.58 -8.62
C GLY A 311 0.11 7.07 -8.55
N ALA A 312 -0.73 7.96 -9.07
CA ALA A 312 -0.50 9.40 -8.99
C ALA A 312 -0.70 9.93 -7.56
N ALA A 313 -1.68 9.39 -6.82
CA ALA A 313 -1.87 9.70 -5.41
C ALA A 313 -0.68 9.21 -4.57
N ILE A 314 -0.22 7.98 -4.80
CA ILE A 314 0.96 7.42 -4.11
C ILE A 314 2.21 8.26 -4.40
N GLU A 315 2.41 8.64 -5.66
CA GLU A 315 3.53 9.49 -6.06
C GLU A 315 3.47 10.86 -5.39
N ALA A 316 2.29 11.48 -5.33
CA ALA A 316 2.10 12.77 -4.65
C ALA A 316 2.41 12.68 -3.14
N VAL A 317 1.91 11.66 -2.45
CA VAL A 317 2.20 11.43 -1.03
C VAL A 317 3.70 11.18 -0.82
N SER A 318 4.30 10.35 -1.66
CA SER A 318 5.73 10.05 -1.60
C SER A 318 6.54 11.34 -1.77
N ARG A 319 6.27 12.12 -2.83
CA ARG A 319 6.95 13.41 -3.08
C ARG A 319 6.82 14.37 -1.90
N ARG A 320 5.66 14.42 -1.25
CA ARG A 320 5.47 15.23 -0.03
C ARG A 320 6.34 14.75 1.13
N VAL A 321 6.42 13.43 1.36
CA VAL A 321 7.31 12.86 2.37
C VAL A 321 8.76 13.23 2.10
N TYR A 322 9.25 13.06 0.86
CA TYR A 322 10.60 13.50 0.48
C TYR A 322 10.78 15.00 0.67
N GLY A 323 9.79 15.80 0.27
CA GLY A 323 9.84 17.25 0.38
C GLY A 323 9.95 17.75 1.81
N TYR A 324 9.14 17.23 2.73
CA TYR A 324 9.20 17.61 4.14
C TYR A 324 10.48 17.13 4.82
N LEU A 325 10.95 15.93 4.50
CA LEU A 325 12.26 15.46 4.95
C LEU A 325 13.38 16.36 4.44
N ASN A 326 13.37 16.71 3.15
CA ASN A 326 14.39 17.58 2.56
C ASN A 326 14.38 18.98 3.18
N ILE A 327 13.20 19.59 3.35
CA ILE A 327 13.02 20.87 4.06
C ILE A 327 13.63 20.81 5.46
N SER A 328 13.36 19.74 6.21
CA SER A 328 13.88 19.59 7.57
C SER A 328 15.41 19.44 7.61
N LEU A 329 16.00 18.77 6.62
CA LEU A 329 17.45 18.63 6.51
C LEU A 329 18.10 19.96 6.12
N GLU A 330 17.56 20.65 5.11
CA GLU A 330 18.05 21.97 4.69
C GLU A 330 17.95 23.00 5.82
N TYR A 331 16.95 22.87 6.71
CA TYR A 331 16.81 23.71 7.89
C TYR A 331 18.00 23.57 8.87
N PHE A 332 18.57 22.37 9.04
CA PHE A 332 19.70 22.15 9.95
C PHE A 332 21.07 22.18 9.28
N ALA A 333 21.18 21.59 8.10
CA ALA A 333 22.42 21.35 7.41
C ALA A 333 22.69 22.37 6.30
N ALA A 334 21.73 23.25 5.97
CA ALA A 334 21.78 24.09 4.78
C ALA A 334 21.98 23.23 3.52
N ASP A 335 23.18 23.21 2.94
CA ASP A 335 23.53 22.35 1.80
C ASP A 335 24.71 21.39 2.11
N ASP A 336 24.99 21.17 3.41
CA ASP A 336 26.06 20.28 3.87
C ASP A 336 25.60 18.81 3.88
N GLU A 337 25.97 18.07 2.84
CA GLU A 337 25.66 16.65 2.67
C GLU A 337 26.17 15.77 3.83
N LYS A 338 27.34 16.06 4.40
CA LYS A 338 27.89 15.24 5.49
C LYS A 338 27.06 15.42 6.75
N ARG A 339 26.72 16.67 7.07
CA ARG A 339 25.89 16.99 8.23
C ARG A 339 24.47 16.44 8.07
N ALA A 340 23.89 16.53 6.86
CA ALA A 340 22.60 15.92 6.56
C ALA A 340 22.62 14.40 6.78
N GLY A 341 23.69 13.73 6.34
CA GLY A 341 23.89 12.29 6.59
C GLY A 341 23.93 11.94 8.09
N THR A 342 24.65 12.73 8.90
CA THR A 342 24.69 12.52 10.36
C THR A 342 23.30 12.67 10.99
N ILE A 343 22.50 13.64 10.56
CA ILE A 343 21.14 13.86 11.08
C ILE A 343 20.21 12.69 10.71
N LEU A 344 20.29 12.17 9.48
CA LEU A 344 19.46 11.04 9.03
C LEU A 344 19.70 9.77 9.85
N VAL A 345 20.96 9.52 10.23
CA VAL A 345 21.32 8.36 11.06
C VAL A 345 20.97 8.61 12.53
N GLY A 346 21.11 9.84 13.02
CA GLY A 346 20.93 10.18 14.43
C GLY A 346 19.50 10.54 14.87
N GLU A 347 18.59 10.85 13.94
CA GLU A 347 17.22 11.28 14.25
C GLU A 347 16.16 10.40 13.58
N ARG A 348 15.00 10.24 14.24
CA ARG A 348 13.87 9.49 13.69
C ARG A 348 13.25 10.25 12.52
N LEU A 349 13.07 9.58 11.38
CA LEU A 349 12.52 10.20 10.17
C LEU A 349 11.13 10.79 10.43
N LYS A 350 10.32 10.16 11.31
CA LYS A 350 9.05 10.71 11.78
C LYS A 350 9.19 12.12 12.36
N ARG A 351 10.21 12.40 13.18
CA ARG A 351 10.41 13.73 13.79
C ARG A 351 10.92 14.76 12.79
N LEU A 352 11.79 14.34 11.87
CA LEU A 352 12.23 15.18 10.75
C LEU A 352 11.06 15.57 9.84
N PHE A 353 10.21 14.59 9.49
CA PHE A 353 8.99 14.82 8.75
C PHE A 353 8.04 15.80 9.46
N GLN A 354 7.77 15.55 10.76
CA GLN A 354 6.95 16.46 11.58
C GLN A 354 7.49 17.88 11.59
N LEU A 355 8.82 18.06 11.64
CA LEU A 355 9.47 19.36 11.58
C LEU A 355 9.25 20.04 10.23
N GLY A 356 9.51 19.36 9.12
CA GLY A 356 9.29 19.87 7.77
C GLY A 356 7.83 20.27 7.53
N HIS A 357 6.90 19.38 7.91
CA HIS A 357 5.46 19.64 7.91
C HIS A 357 5.12 20.90 8.73
N SER A 358 5.68 21.04 9.94
CA SER A 358 5.42 22.20 10.80
C SER A 358 5.92 23.52 10.20
N ILE A 359 7.06 23.51 9.50
CA ILE A 359 7.56 24.68 8.77
C ILE A 359 6.57 25.12 7.70
N VAL A 360 6.07 24.18 6.90
CA VAL A 360 5.10 24.45 5.82
C VAL A 360 3.74 24.90 6.36
N VAL A 361 3.22 24.24 7.40
CA VAL A 361 1.94 24.60 8.03
C VAL A 361 1.97 26.00 8.64
N ARG A 362 3.13 26.51 9.11
CA ARG A 362 3.25 27.90 9.57
C ARG A 362 2.91 28.90 8.45
N LEU A 363 3.26 28.60 7.19
CA LEU A 363 2.86 29.41 6.03
C LEU A 363 1.34 29.35 5.81
N GLY A 364 0.76 28.15 5.89
CA GLY A 364 -0.69 27.96 5.76
C GLY A 364 -1.51 28.73 6.80
N LYS A 365 -1.04 28.73 8.06
CA LYS A 365 -1.67 29.51 9.15
C LYS A 365 -1.68 31.01 8.87
N ARG A 366 -0.59 31.55 8.32
CA ARG A 366 -0.50 32.97 7.91
C ARG A 366 -1.40 33.27 6.72
N ALA A 367 -1.43 32.39 5.72
CA ALA A 367 -2.31 32.52 4.57
C ALA A 367 -3.81 32.48 4.94
N GLY A 368 -4.18 31.82 6.04
CA GLY A 368 -5.56 31.70 6.51
C GLY A 368 -6.26 33.04 6.82
N THR A 369 -5.50 34.10 7.10
CA THR A 369 -6.05 35.45 7.36
C THR A 369 -6.02 36.36 6.14
N LEU A 370 -5.50 35.89 5.00
CA LEU A 370 -5.31 36.68 3.79
C LEU A 370 -6.38 36.38 2.74
N SER A 371 -6.69 37.39 1.93
CA SER A 371 -7.54 37.25 0.74
C SER A 371 -7.06 38.22 -0.34
N SER A 372 -7.28 37.86 -1.61
CA SER A 372 -6.90 38.72 -2.73
C SER A 372 -7.84 38.48 -3.91
N ASP A 373 -8.16 39.57 -4.62
CA ASP A 373 -8.93 39.51 -5.88
C ASP A 373 -8.04 39.19 -7.09
N ASN A 374 -6.71 39.24 -6.93
CA ASN A 374 -5.78 38.84 -7.98
C ASN A 374 -5.79 37.31 -8.12
N TYR A 375 -6.06 36.82 -9.34
CA TYR A 375 -6.17 35.39 -9.63
C TYR A 375 -4.96 34.56 -9.14
N ALA A 376 -3.74 34.96 -9.51
CA ALA A 376 -2.52 34.23 -9.16
C ALA A 376 -2.24 34.30 -7.65
N THR A 377 -2.46 35.48 -7.04
CA THR A 377 -2.29 35.66 -5.60
C THR A 377 -3.28 34.79 -4.82
N ASN A 378 -4.55 34.77 -5.25
CA ASN A 378 -5.58 33.97 -4.62
C ASN A 378 -5.29 32.47 -4.76
N LYS A 379 -4.79 32.01 -5.92
CA LYS A 379 -4.37 30.62 -6.12
C LYS A 379 -3.27 30.19 -5.15
N ALA A 380 -2.27 31.03 -4.92
CA ALA A 380 -1.20 30.77 -3.94
C ALA A 380 -1.75 30.68 -2.50
N ILE A 381 -2.64 31.59 -2.12
CA ILE A 381 -3.31 31.56 -0.81
C ILE A 381 -4.15 30.29 -0.65
N LEU A 382 -4.92 29.91 -1.68
CA LEU A 382 -5.76 28.71 -1.65
C LEU A 382 -4.93 27.44 -1.49
N GLY A 383 -3.82 27.30 -2.21
CA GLY A 383 -2.93 26.13 -2.09
C GLY A 383 -2.34 26.00 -0.69
N LEU A 384 -1.99 27.12 -0.04
CA LEU A 384 -1.51 27.14 1.33
C LEU A 384 -2.59 26.80 2.39
N ARG A 385 -3.86 27.00 2.05
CA ARG A 385 -5.01 26.75 2.93
C ARG A 385 -5.56 25.34 2.82
N GLU A 386 -5.07 24.54 1.89
CA GLU A 386 -5.43 23.12 1.82
C GLU A 386 -5.04 22.39 3.12
N LYS A 387 -5.71 21.27 3.41
CA LYS A 387 -5.39 20.40 4.57
C LYS A 387 -3.90 20.04 4.57
N MET A 388 -3.38 19.78 3.37
CA MET A 388 -1.98 19.52 3.08
C MET A 388 -1.49 20.67 2.21
N PRO A 389 -0.78 21.68 2.76
CA PRO A 389 -0.44 22.88 1.99
C PRO A 389 0.39 22.55 0.75
N ARG A 390 0.00 23.10 -0.40
CA ARG A 390 0.64 22.87 -1.69
C ARG A 390 1.29 24.14 -2.24
N PHE A 391 2.37 23.97 -2.98
CA PHE A 391 3.08 25.06 -3.63
C PHE A 391 2.39 25.43 -4.94
N TYR A 392 2.11 26.71 -5.15
CA TYR A 392 1.53 27.21 -6.39
C TYR A 392 2.61 27.42 -7.44
N ARG A 393 2.55 26.64 -8.52
CA ARG A 393 3.55 26.62 -9.60
C ARG A 393 3.63 27.92 -10.41
N GLY A 394 2.67 28.82 -10.30
CA GLY A 394 2.79 30.15 -10.91
C GLY A 394 3.91 31.01 -10.31
N LEU A 395 4.57 30.55 -9.24
CA LEU A 395 5.79 31.14 -8.68
C LEU A 395 7.07 30.43 -9.15
N ASP A 396 6.96 29.31 -9.87
CA ASP A 396 8.09 28.64 -10.50
C ASP A 396 8.55 29.43 -11.76
N PRO A 397 9.80 29.24 -12.23
CA PRO A 397 10.31 29.94 -13.41
C PRO A 397 9.53 29.65 -14.71
N ASP A 398 8.84 28.50 -14.77
CA ASP A 398 8.03 28.09 -15.91
C ASP A 398 6.61 28.69 -15.93
N LEU A 399 6.20 29.33 -14.83
CA LEU A 399 4.92 30.04 -14.65
C LEU A 399 3.69 29.17 -14.98
N VAL A 400 3.78 27.86 -14.77
CA VAL A 400 2.68 26.94 -15.04
C VAL A 400 1.57 27.12 -13.99
N ASP A 401 0.31 27.26 -14.43
CA ASP A 401 -0.83 27.25 -13.52
C ASP A 401 -1.07 25.82 -13.00
N GLY A 402 -1.06 25.67 -11.67
CA GLY A 402 -1.23 24.38 -11.01
C GLY A 402 -0.55 24.33 -9.64
N TYR A 403 -0.59 23.15 -9.05
CA TYR A 403 -0.01 22.88 -7.74
C TYR A 403 0.99 21.73 -7.81
N ARG A 404 2.04 21.84 -7.01
CA ARG A 404 2.97 20.75 -6.70
C ARG A 404 3.20 20.68 -5.19
N GLU A 405 3.85 19.62 -4.74
CA GLU A 405 4.27 19.51 -3.35
C GLU A 405 5.45 20.47 -3.07
N PHE A 406 5.61 20.86 -1.80
CA PHE A 406 6.80 21.58 -1.36
C PHE A 406 8.00 20.62 -1.35
N GLU A 407 9.11 21.00 -1.97
CA GLU A 407 10.27 20.11 -2.18
C GLU A 407 11.53 20.58 -1.44
N SER A 408 11.65 21.89 -1.15
CA SER A 408 12.86 22.46 -0.55
C SER A 408 12.60 23.70 0.32
N MET A 409 13.60 24.13 1.10
CA MET A 409 13.57 25.41 1.80
C MET A 409 13.54 26.61 0.85
N SER A 410 13.93 26.44 -0.42
CA SER A 410 13.78 27.50 -1.41
C SER A 410 12.30 27.82 -1.67
N ASP A 411 11.45 26.80 -1.80
CA ASP A 411 9.99 26.95 -1.93
C ASP A 411 9.40 27.67 -0.71
N VAL A 412 9.83 27.28 0.49
CA VAL A 412 9.41 27.89 1.75
C VAL A 412 9.77 29.37 1.79
N ARG A 413 10.99 29.75 1.36
CA ARG A 413 11.45 31.14 1.32
C ARG A 413 10.68 31.97 0.30
N ILE A 414 10.47 31.44 -0.91
CA ILE A 414 9.67 32.10 -1.96
C ILE A 414 8.27 32.42 -1.42
N MET A 415 7.65 31.45 -0.76
CA MET A 415 6.30 31.60 -0.24
C MET A 415 6.25 32.52 1.01
N ASP A 416 7.25 32.47 1.88
CA ASP A 416 7.39 33.41 3.00
C ASP A 416 7.52 34.86 2.51
N GLU A 417 8.38 35.11 1.53
CA GLU A 417 8.54 36.44 0.92
C GLU A 417 7.26 36.91 0.22
N PHE A 418 6.56 36.00 -0.47
CA PHE A 418 5.26 36.27 -1.06
C PHE A 418 4.22 36.70 -0.02
N LEU A 419 4.10 35.96 1.08
CA LEU A 419 3.16 36.28 2.16
C LEU A 419 3.50 37.61 2.84
N ARG A 420 4.79 37.88 3.11
CA ARG A 420 5.22 39.15 3.70
C ARG A 420 4.82 40.36 2.87
N LYS A 421 4.82 40.25 1.53
CA LYS A 421 4.39 41.33 0.64
C LYS A 421 2.88 41.59 0.68
N LEU A 422 2.08 40.61 1.12
CA LEU A 422 0.62 40.70 1.24
C LEU A 422 0.16 41.11 2.64
N GLU A 423 1.01 40.92 3.66
CA GLU A 423 0.75 41.30 5.05
C GLU A 423 1.00 42.81 5.31
N VAL A 424 1.60 43.52 4.36
CA VAL A 424 1.80 44.98 4.35
C VAL A 424 0.62 45.65 3.68
#